data_AF-A0A9P5AQC9-F1
#
_entry.id   AF-A0A9P5AQC9-F1
#
_cell.length_a   1.000
_cell.length_b   1.000
_cell.length_c   1.000
_cell.angle_alpha   90.00
_cell.angle_beta   90.00
_cell.angle_gamma   90.00
#
_symmetry.space_group_name_H-M   'P 1'
#
loop_
_entity.id
_entity.type
_entity.pdbx_description
1 polymer ?
#
loop_
_entity_poly.entity_id
_entity_poly.type
_entity_poly.pdbx_seq_one_letter_code
_entity_poly.pdbx_strand_id
1 'polypeptide(L)'
;MAPKKNDTSLDPKEVNPINLALRRKFMERYFKALVVDEDLVKEARKKSEQLMSRHLAAKGLRDVNVKYFEYHVDVTVWKLILRDLNRLKAHPWPWTLSIDMNDLTEGISQTFRDWCRSNMSSSAGSQGGPSVTRQATPQLSQYQAPGDSETPESSVALRAPQTPAPQTPSSARAGDAKDWTVAPRRPTSTRAPAASLARIQGLSHELESMTLSPAPQADKEEKAEEKSATEVGPAAQAEAEAVNAKAKVSAHMAAKQKVADDLFKAEMSKIKLLQSEQTGALPGLAQSCWANREDDGWDHPYLSSLDPKIQVREDFGARNKEGVEEPRLPTMALREKIWDTVVERRAWPSGPIVAPFELALPEWLDFHDLIYHEFDRIEKEKLLDEDIVIAWRVVKNRPVSLILGPDPRELHAHEERRFWILVRSNWWRVAFWLAGAYSGSPVRLVDYLRQYEKLAEKNLDCNSEESIVHLVKAWYSITQDPLYAHEEARAARDKLDNWTPQIHAILCQPRDKVESLLEQWVYRAKFQGYIVTRLDFARAIWAQVATIKAYDWHHRMSAKLEVERWKESRP
;
A
#
# COMPACT_ATOMS: atom_id res chain seq x y z
N MET A 1 -38.85 50.49 2.53
CA MET A 1 -38.66 49.11 3.03
C MET A 1 -37.31 48.62 2.55
N ALA A 2 -36.34 48.42 3.44
CA ALA A 2 -35.03 47.88 3.06
C ALA A 2 -35.17 46.38 2.77
N PRO A 3 -34.50 45.84 1.73
CA PRO A 3 -34.51 44.41 1.45
C PRO A 3 -33.88 43.68 2.65
N LYS A 4 -34.62 42.73 3.23
CA LYS A 4 -34.07 41.80 4.22
C LYS A 4 -32.87 41.12 3.58
N LYS A 5 -31.67 41.31 4.14
CA LYS A 5 -30.50 40.49 3.81
C LYS A 5 -30.92 39.04 4.03
N ASN A 6 -31.09 38.30 2.94
CA ASN A 6 -31.28 36.86 3.03
C ASN A 6 -29.97 36.32 3.61
N ASP A 7 -30.09 35.71 4.78
CA ASP A 7 -29.00 35.09 5.52
C ASP A 7 -28.61 33.77 4.82
N THR A 8 -27.93 33.92 3.68
CA THR A 8 -27.53 32.89 2.70
C THR A 8 -26.06 32.52 2.81
N SER A 9 -25.48 32.57 4.01
CA SER A 9 -24.16 32.00 4.19
C SER A 9 -24.23 30.46 4.11
N LEU A 10 -23.44 29.89 3.21
CA LEU A 10 -23.12 28.46 3.13
C LEU A 10 -21.77 28.18 3.81
N ASP A 11 -21.25 29.12 4.63
CA ASP A 11 -20.02 28.90 5.37
C ASP A 11 -20.29 27.99 6.59
N PRO A 12 -19.74 26.77 6.64
CA PRO A 12 -19.91 25.89 7.79
C PRO A 12 -19.31 26.45 9.09
N LYS A 13 -18.40 27.43 9.02
CA LYS A 13 -17.78 28.06 10.21
C LYS A 13 -18.77 28.88 11.04
N GLU A 14 -19.87 29.34 10.43
CA GLU A 14 -20.89 30.14 11.11
C GLU A 14 -21.96 29.28 11.79
N VAL A 15 -21.91 27.96 11.60
CA VAL A 15 -22.91 27.02 12.12
C VAL A 15 -22.33 26.29 13.33
N ASN A 16 -22.97 26.41 14.49
CA ASN A 16 -22.61 25.60 15.65
C ASN A 16 -22.95 24.12 15.38
N PRO A 17 -21.96 23.22 15.25
CA PRO A 17 -22.20 21.84 14.88
C PRO A 17 -22.85 21.01 15.99
N ILE A 18 -22.91 21.49 17.24
CA ILE A 18 -23.60 20.81 18.34
C ILE A 18 -25.11 21.06 18.26
N ASN A 19 -25.54 22.19 17.70
CA ASN A 19 -26.94 22.55 17.58
C ASN A 19 -27.59 21.79 16.42
N LEU A 20 -28.44 20.81 16.76
CA LEU A 20 -29.13 19.95 15.80
C LEU A 20 -29.90 20.73 14.71
N ALA A 21 -30.63 21.77 15.11
CA ALA A 21 -31.47 22.53 14.18
C ALA A 21 -30.63 23.33 13.19
N LEU A 22 -29.56 23.99 13.66
CA LEU A 22 -28.66 24.75 12.79
C LEU A 22 -27.89 23.84 11.83
N ARG A 23 -27.40 22.70 12.32
CA ARG A 23 -26.68 21.71 11.50
C ARG A 23 -27.57 21.13 10.40
N ARG A 24 -28.80 20.72 10.72
CA ARG A 24 -29.74 20.20 9.71
C ARG A 24 -30.18 21.26 8.71
N LYS A 25 -30.38 22.51 9.15
CA LYS A 25 -30.68 23.65 8.26
C LYS A 25 -29.53 23.95 7.29
N PHE A 26 -28.28 23.81 7.73
CA PHE A 26 -27.12 23.88 6.85
C PHE A 26 -27.15 22.77 5.81
N MET A 27 -27.33 21.52 6.24
CA MET A 27 -27.39 20.36 5.32
C MET A 27 -28.50 20.50 4.29
N GLU A 28 -29.69 20.94 4.70
CA GLU A 28 -30.83 21.18 3.80
C GLU A 28 -30.47 22.22 2.71
N ARG A 29 -29.91 23.36 3.11
CA ARG A 29 -29.47 24.39 2.16
C ARG A 29 -28.39 23.87 1.22
N TYR A 30 -27.44 23.12 1.77
CA TYR A 30 -26.32 22.55 1.02
C TYR A 30 -26.80 21.55 -0.03
N PHE A 31 -27.63 20.59 0.37
CA PHE A 31 -28.22 19.59 -0.52
C PHE A 31 -29.15 20.20 -1.55
N LYS A 32 -29.91 21.24 -1.18
CA LYS A 32 -30.72 22.01 -2.14
C LYS A 32 -29.86 22.71 -3.20
N ALA A 33 -28.69 23.25 -2.83
CA ALA A 33 -27.75 23.83 -3.78
C ALA A 33 -27.14 22.78 -4.73
N LEU A 34 -27.07 21.52 -4.29
CA LEU A 34 -26.65 20.37 -5.09
C LEU A 34 -27.80 19.70 -5.86
N VAL A 35 -29.02 20.26 -5.79
CA VAL A 35 -30.24 19.73 -6.45
C VAL A 35 -30.55 18.30 -6.00
N VAL A 36 -30.34 18.01 -4.72
CA VAL A 36 -30.67 16.70 -4.11
C VAL A 36 -32.14 16.70 -3.73
N ASP A 37 -32.83 15.61 -4.09
CA ASP A 37 -34.23 15.39 -3.75
C ASP A 37 -34.43 15.26 -2.23
N GLU A 38 -35.48 15.88 -1.69
CA GLU A 38 -35.83 15.80 -0.27
C GLU A 38 -36.15 14.36 0.16
N ASP A 39 -36.74 13.55 -0.73
CA ASP A 39 -37.06 12.15 -0.46
C ASP A 39 -35.80 11.31 -0.34
N LEU A 40 -34.77 11.61 -1.14
CA LEU A 40 -33.45 10.97 -1.01
C LEU A 40 -32.80 11.32 0.33
N VAL A 41 -32.94 12.57 0.80
CA VAL A 41 -32.44 12.98 2.13
C VAL A 41 -33.17 12.23 3.26
N LYS A 42 -34.49 12.07 3.15
CA LYS A 42 -35.29 11.30 4.13
C LYS A 42 -34.91 9.83 4.15
N GLU A 43 -34.73 9.21 2.98
CA GLU A 43 -34.29 7.83 2.86
C GLU A 43 -32.89 7.63 3.47
N ALA A 44 -31.95 8.52 3.12
CA ALA A 44 -30.59 8.51 3.66
C ALA A 44 -30.59 8.66 5.20
N ARG A 45 -31.46 9.51 5.76
CA ARG A 45 -31.63 9.66 7.22
C ARG A 45 -32.12 8.36 7.87
N LYS A 46 -33.19 7.78 7.37
CA LYS A 46 -33.73 6.50 7.88
C LYS A 46 -32.67 5.40 7.84
N LYS A 47 -31.91 5.29 6.75
CA LYS A 47 -30.81 4.33 6.59
C LYS A 47 -29.68 4.60 7.59
N SER A 48 -29.32 5.87 7.79
CA SER A 48 -28.28 6.30 8.74
C SER A 48 -28.64 5.98 10.19
N GLU A 49 -29.90 6.19 10.60
CA GLU A 49 -30.40 5.83 11.93
C GLU A 49 -30.29 4.32 12.17
N GLN A 50 -30.63 3.50 11.17
CA GLN A 50 -30.50 2.04 11.26
C GLN A 50 -29.04 1.60 11.37
N LEU A 51 -28.13 2.15 10.55
CA LEU A 51 -26.70 1.82 10.58
C LEU A 51 -26.08 2.20 11.92
N MET A 52 -26.36 3.41 12.42
CA MET A 52 -25.85 3.88 13.70
C MET A 52 -26.41 3.06 14.87
N SER A 53 -27.69 2.69 14.83
CA SER A 53 -28.28 1.86 15.88
C SER A 53 -27.67 0.45 15.91
N ARG A 54 -27.44 -0.17 14.74
CA ARG A 54 -26.71 -1.45 14.67
C ARG A 54 -25.30 -1.33 15.24
N HIS A 55 -24.59 -0.24 14.94
CA HIS A 55 -23.24 0.01 15.47
C HIS A 55 -23.19 0.02 16.99
N LEU A 56 -24.07 0.82 17.60
CA LEU A 56 -24.08 1.01 19.04
C LEU A 56 -24.55 -0.24 19.77
N ALA A 57 -25.53 -0.96 19.20
CA ALA A 57 -25.97 -2.24 19.74
C ALA A 57 -24.88 -3.31 19.68
N ALA A 58 -24.09 -3.36 18.59
CA ALA A 58 -22.95 -4.28 18.48
C ALA A 58 -21.84 -3.99 19.52
N LYS A 59 -21.76 -2.74 20.00
CA LYS A 59 -20.90 -2.35 21.13
C LYS A 59 -21.49 -2.69 22.51
N GLY A 60 -22.67 -3.30 22.56
CA GLY A 60 -23.36 -3.64 23.82
C GLY A 60 -24.03 -2.47 24.52
N LEU A 61 -24.15 -1.32 23.86
CA LEU A 61 -24.77 -0.13 24.43
C LEU A 61 -26.30 -0.25 24.39
N ARG A 62 -26.96 0.20 25.46
CA ARG A 62 -28.43 0.26 25.57
C ARG A 62 -28.98 1.68 25.52
N ASP A 63 -28.17 2.62 25.98
CA ASP A 63 -28.47 4.04 26.01
C ASP A 63 -27.25 4.81 25.48
N VAL A 64 -27.50 5.92 24.80
CA VAL A 64 -26.47 6.79 24.22
C VAL A 64 -26.91 8.24 24.32
N ASN A 65 -25.96 9.15 24.48
CA ASN A 65 -26.21 10.60 24.42
C ASN A 65 -26.95 10.97 23.12
N VAL A 66 -28.02 11.77 23.24
CA VAL A 66 -28.85 12.18 22.09
C VAL A 66 -28.08 13.01 21.05
N LYS A 67 -27.21 13.93 21.48
CA LYS A 67 -26.40 14.75 20.57
C LYS A 67 -25.35 13.94 19.85
N TYR A 68 -24.69 12.99 20.53
CA TYR A 68 -23.76 12.05 19.90
C TYR A 68 -24.47 11.27 18.78
N PHE A 69 -25.61 10.66 19.10
CA PHE A 69 -26.36 9.86 18.14
C PHE A 69 -26.77 10.70 16.91
N GLU A 70 -27.40 11.84 17.15
CA GLU A 70 -27.88 12.72 16.08
C GLU A 70 -26.76 13.30 15.22
N TYR A 71 -25.62 13.63 15.83
CA TYR A 71 -24.45 14.11 15.11
C TYR A 71 -23.93 13.04 14.14
N HIS A 72 -23.74 11.81 14.62
CA HIS A 72 -23.22 10.73 13.78
C HIS A 72 -24.24 10.24 12.74
N VAL A 73 -25.54 10.34 13.01
CA VAL A 73 -26.58 10.16 11.99
C VAL A 73 -26.43 11.20 10.88
N ASP A 74 -26.31 12.48 11.22
CA ASP A 74 -26.16 13.55 10.22
C ASP A 74 -24.85 13.42 9.41
N VAL A 75 -23.73 13.03 10.03
CA VAL A 75 -22.47 12.70 9.34
C VAL A 75 -22.70 11.56 8.32
N THR A 76 -23.43 10.53 8.71
CA THR A 76 -23.70 9.37 7.85
C THR A 76 -24.61 9.76 6.69
N VAL A 77 -25.62 10.59 6.92
CA VAL A 77 -26.48 11.15 5.85
C VAL A 77 -25.65 11.92 4.82
N TRP A 78 -24.72 12.76 5.29
CA TRP A 78 -23.81 13.51 4.43
C TRP A 78 -22.95 12.60 3.56
N LYS A 79 -22.30 11.59 4.18
CA LYS A 79 -21.47 10.63 3.46
C LYS A 79 -22.27 9.84 2.42
N LEU A 80 -23.45 9.34 2.77
CA LEU A 80 -24.30 8.55 1.87
C LEU A 80 -24.68 9.36 0.61
N ILE A 81 -25.23 10.56 0.80
CA ILE A 81 -25.69 11.40 -0.32
C ILE A 81 -24.52 11.80 -1.21
N LEU A 82 -23.42 12.30 -0.64
CA LEU A 82 -22.30 12.78 -1.44
C LEU A 82 -21.51 11.66 -2.10
N ARG A 83 -21.46 10.47 -1.50
CA ARG A 83 -20.93 9.28 -2.18
C ARG A 83 -21.81 8.90 -3.35
N ASP A 84 -23.13 8.96 -3.20
CA ASP A 84 -24.06 8.65 -4.29
C ASP A 84 -23.99 9.61 -5.47
N LEU A 85 -23.58 10.86 -5.21
CA LEU A 85 -23.31 11.89 -6.22
C LEU A 85 -21.87 11.89 -6.74
N ASN A 86 -21.00 10.98 -6.26
CA ASN A 86 -19.57 10.95 -6.52
C ASN A 86 -18.86 12.29 -6.20
N ARG A 87 -19.27 12.95 -5.11
CA ARG A 87 -18.81 14.27 -4.68
C ARG A 87 -18.20 14.31 -3.28
N LEU A 88 -18.10 13.16 -2.61
CA LEU A 88 -17.60 13.10 -1.23
C LEU A 88 -16.19 13.70 -1.08
N LYS A 89 -15.27 13.42 -2.03
CA LYS A 89 -13.91 13.99 -2.02
C LYS A 89 -13.90 15.51 -2.09
N ALA A 90 -14.78 16.10 -2.90
CA ALA A 90 -14.87 17.56 -3.08
C ALA A 90 -15.56 18.27 -1.89
N HIS A 91 -16.34 17.52 -1.12
CA HIS A 91 -17.25 18.05 -0.10
C HIS A 91 -17.19 17.20 1.18
N PRO A 92 -16.04 17.18 1.87
CA PRO A 92 -15.92 16.44 3.13
C PRO A 92 -16.87 17.01 4.19
N TRP A 93 -17.16 16.20 5.21
CA TRP A 93 -17.93 16.68 6.36
C TRP A 93 -17.20 17.87 7.01
N PRO A 94 -17.86 19.04 7.18
CA PRO A 94 -17.14 20.28 7.42
C PRO A 94 -16.74 20.53 8.87
N TRP A 95 -17.11 19.65 9.81
CA TRP A 95 -16.84 19.84 11.23
C TRP A 95 -16.05 18.68 11.83
N THR A 96 -15.05 18.99 12.66
CA THR A 96 -14.35 18.01 13.49
C THR A 96 -14.76 18.25 14.93
N LEU A 97 -15.54 17.35 15.49
CA LEU A 97 -16.08 17.47 16.84
C LEU A 97 -16.02 16.11 17.55
N SER A 98 -15.59 16.14 18.81
CA SER A 98 -15.68 14.99 19.71
C SER A 98 -16.85 15.21 20.66
N ILE A 99 -17.84 14.31 20.63
CA ILE A 99 -18.96 14.29 21.59
C ILE A 99 -18.78 13.01 22.40
N ASP A 100 -18.85 13.11 23.72
CA ASP A 100 -18.84 11.91 24.56
C ASP A 100 -20.16 11.14 24.37
N MET A 101 -20.07 9.88 23.96
CA MET A 101 -21.24 9.03 23.75
C MET A 101 -21.89 8.58 25.06
N ASN A 102 -21.14 8.60 26.18
CA ASN A 102 -21.57 8.11 27.49
C ASN A 102 -22.08 9.22 28.42
N ASP A 103 -21.88 10.48 28.07
CA ASP A 103 -22.39 11.60 28.85
C ASP A 103 -23.91 11.75 28.64
N LEU A 104 -24.72 11.21 29.55
CA LEU A 104 -26.18 11.25 29.42
C LEU A 104 -26.82 12.53 29.97
N THR A 105 -26.04 13.54 30.39
CA THR A 105 -26.55 14.78 31.02
C THR A 105 -27.52 15.54 30.12
N GLU A 106 -27.32 15.45 28.81
CA GLU A 106 -28.13 16.14 27.80
C GLU A 106 -29.31 15.30 27.28
N GLY A 107 -29.51 14.11 27.87
CA GLY A 107 -30.59 13.19 27.53
C GLY A 107 -30.16 12.03 26.64
N ILE A 108 -31.05 11.04 26.58
CA ILE A 108 -30.81 9.76 25.92
C ILE A 108 -31.50 9.75 24.56
N SER A 109 -30.85 9.21 23.53
CA SER A 109 -31.44 9.06 22.20
C SER A 109 -32.64 8.12 22.24
N GLN A 110 -33.84 8.69 22.12
CA GLN A 110 -35.09 7.94 22.10
C GLN A 110 -35.17 7.02 20.86
N THR A 111 -34.70 7.50 19.70
CA THR A 111 -34.63 6.74 18.45
C THR A 111 -33.82 5.46 18.60
N PHE A 112 -32.63 5.54 19.20
CA PHE A 112 -31.78 4.37 19.44
C PHE A 112 -32.44 3.39 20.42
N ARG A 113 -32.99 3.92 21.53
CA ARG A 113 -33.66 3.10 22.54
C ARG A 113 -34.88 2.35 21.97
N ASP A 114 -35.67 3.00 21.12
CA ASP A 114 -36.83 2.39 20.45
C ASP A 114 -36.40 1.33 19.44
N TRP A 115 -35.31 1.57 18.72
CA TRP A 115 -34.69 0.58 17.84
C TRP A 115 -34.22 -0.64 18.63
N CYS A 116 -33.51 -0.46 19.75
CA CYS A 116 -33.08 -1.55 20.62
C CYS A 116 -34.27 -2.36 21.14
N ARG A 117 -35.34 -1.70 21.60
CA ARG A 117 -36.56 -2.40 22.05
C ARG A 117 -37.20 -3.24 20.95
N SER A 118 -37.28 -2.71 19.73
CA SER A 118 -37.88 -3.41 18.60
C SER A 118 -37.03 -4.60 18.13
N ASN A 119 -35.71 -4.44 18.09
CA ASN A 119 -34.81 -5.44 17.49
C ASN A 119 -34.28 -6.47 18.49
N MET A 120 -34.10 -6.13 19.77
CA MET A 120 -33.61 -7.06 20.78
C MET A 120 -34.71 -7.96 21.35
N SER A 121 -35.95 -7.48 21.41
CA SER A 121 -37.09 -8.29 21.87
C SER A 121 -37.38 -9.49 20.95
N SER A 122 -37.01 -9.38 19.68
CA SER A 122 -37.18 -10.45 18.69
C SER A 122 -36.16 -11.58 18.82
N SER A 123 -35.05 -11.38 19.54
CA SER A 123 -33.99 -12.40 19.71
C SER A 123 -34.14 -13.27 20.95
N ALA A 124 -35.00 -12.89 21.91
CA ALA A 124 -35.16 -13.61 23.18
C ALA A 124 -36.14 -14.82 23.11
N GLY A 125 -36.83 -15.02 21.99
CA GLY A 125 -37.91 -16.01 21.85
C GLY A 125 -37.54 -17.37 21.25
N SER A 126 -36.27 -17.64 20.92
CA SER A 126 -35.90 -18.89 20.23
C SER A 126 -34.59 -19.51 20.72
N GLN A 127 -34.47 -19.73 22.02
CA GLN A 127 -33.60 -20.77 22.57
C GLN A 127 -34.32 -21.54 23.68
N GLY A 128 -35.10 -22.54 23.27
CA GLY A 128 -35.41 -23.68 24.12
C GLY A 128 -34.26 -24.69 24.04
N GLY A 129 -33.46 -24.79 25.11
CA GLY A 129 -32.38 -25.76 25.27
C GLY A 129 -31.75 -25.63 26.67
N PRO A 130 -31.36 -26.73 27.33
CA PRO A 130 -31.67 -26.97 28.73
C PRO A 130 -30.79 -26.21 29.73
N SER A 131 -31.40 -25.95 30.89
CA SER A 131 -30.80 -25.42 32.11
C SER A 131 -29.43 -26.00 32.41
N VAL A 132 -28.41 -25.13 32.38
CA VAL A 132 -27.20 -25.31 33.18
C VAL A 132 -27.30 -24.31 34.32
N THR A 133 -27.58 -24.85 35.50
CA THR A 133 -27.50 -24.18 36.79
C THR A 133 -26.13 -23.55 36.95
N ARG A 134 -26.05 -22.22 36.90
CA ARG A 134 -24.83 -21.49 37.26
C ARG A 134 -25.01 -20.84 38.63
N GLN A 135 -24.19 -21.33 39.56
CA GLN A 135 -24.06 -20.86 40.93
C GLN A 135 -23.83 -19.36 41.00
N ALA A 136 -24.51 -18.75 41.96
CA ALA A 136 -24.25 -17.42 42.46
C ALA A 136 -22.88 -17.36 43.17
N THR A 137 -22.16 -16.26 42.97
CA THR A 137 -21.12 -15.82 43.92
C THR A 137 -21.07 -14.28 43.89
N PRO A 138 -20.88 -13.62 45.03
CA PRO A 138 -21.51 -12.33 45.33
C PRO A 138 -20.61 -11.11 45.09
N GLN A 139 -21.30 -9.98 44.90
CA GLN A 139 -21.09 -8.66 45.50
C GLN A 139 -19.65 -8.28 45.91
N LEU A 140 -19.12 -7.23 45.27
CA LEU A 140 -17.96 -6.49 45.76
C LEU A 140 -18.27 -4.99 45.81
N SER A 141 -17.74 -4.41 46.88
CA SER A 141 -18.20 -3.23 47.58
C SER A 141 -17.87 -1.90 46.93
N GLN A 142 -18.67 -0.92 47.36
CA GLN A 142 -18.45 0.52 47.32
C GLN A 142 -16.99 0.91 47.62
N TYR A 143 -16.47 1.87 46.86
CA TYR A 143 -15.42 2.77 47.32
C TYR A 143 -15.95 4.21 47.20
N GLN A 144 -16.07 4.87 48.35
CA GLN A 144 -16.15 6.32 48.46
C GLN A 144 -14.74 6.91 48.28
N ALA A 145 -14.64 8.03 47.58
CA ALA A 145 -13.50 8.92 47.65
C ALA A 145 -13.95 10.25 48.26
N PRO A 146 -13.15 10.82 49.16
CA PRO A 146 -13.06 12.28 49.26
C PRO A 146 -11.61 12.76 49.28
N GLY A 147 -11.38 13.97 48.80
CA GLY A 147 -10.25 14.78 49.24
C GLY A 147 -9.46 15.44 48.12
N ASP A 148 -9.75 16.73 47.94
CA ASP A 148 -8.91 17.75 47.31
C ASP A 148 -7.48 17.77 47.86
N SER A 149 -6.51 18.22 47.05
CA SER A 149 -5.65 19.37 47.38
C SER A 149 -4.56 19.62 46.32
N GLU A 150 -4.64 20.82 45.76
CA GLU A 150 -3.57 21.81 45.58
C GLU A 150 -2.23 21.47 44.89
N THR A 151 -2.02 22.22 43.80
CA THR A 151 -0.74 22.65 43.20
C THR A 151 0.08 23.48 44.21
N PRO A 152 1.43 23.62 44.11
CA PRO A 152 2.02 24.49 43.07
C PRO A 152 3.45 24.16 42.55
N GLU A 153 3.68 24.63 41.32
CA GLU A 153 4.85 25.37 40.76
C GLU A 153 6.33 24.98 40.95
N SER A 154 7.08 25.35 39.89
CA SER A 154 8.51 25.73 39.82
C SER A 154 9.54 24.59 39.71
N SER A 155 10.68 24.71 39.03
CA SER A 155 11.25 25.64 38.06
C SER A 155 12.54 25.03 37.50
N VAL A 156 12.83 25.32 36.22
CA VAL A 156 14.14 25.75 35.67
C VAL A 156 15.34 24.77 35.54
N ALA A 157 16.00 24.92 34.37
CA ALA A 157 17.40 24.69 33.98
C ALA A 157 17.79 23.31 33.40
N LEU A 158 18.10 23.23 32.09
CA LEU A 158 19.36 23.63 31.40
C LEU A 158 20.58 22.80 31.83
N ARG A 159 20.98 21.83 30.99
CA ARG A 159 22.38 21.59 30.58
C ARG A 159 22.50 20.49 29.52
N ALA A 160 22.83 20.89 28.29
CA ALA A 160 23.84 20.23 27.47
C ALA A 160 25.22 20.85 27.85
N PRO A 161 26.38 20.46 27.29
CA PRO A 161 26.68 19.46 26.25
C PRO A 161 27.86 18.53 26.63
N GLN A 162 28.26 17.60 25.75
CA GLN A 162 29.66 17.51 25.26
C GLN A 162 29.89 16.35 24.29
N THR A 163 30.39 16.72 23.12
CA THR A 163 31.14 15.93 22.13
C THR A 163 32.52 15.53 22.71
N PRO A 164 33.13 14.45 22.19
CA PRO A 164 34.37 14.67 21.45
C PRO A 164 34.55 13.77 20.21
N ALA A 165 35.26 14.34 19.23
CA ALA A 165 35.96 13.64 18.14
C ALA A 165 37.48 13.67 18.44
N PRO A 166 38.38 13.25 17.53
CA PRO A 166 38.49 12.04 16.72
C PRO A 166 39.84 11.32 16.96
N GLN A 167 40.01 10.08 16.50
CA GLN A 167 41.34 9.49 16.28
C GLN A 167 41.40 8.67 14.97
N THR A 168 42.32 9.07 14.10
CA THR A 168 42.94 8.32 13.00
C THR A 168 44.08 7.45 13.55
N PRO A 169 44.39 6.29 12.92
CA PRO A 169 45.48 6.22 11.93
C PRO A 169 45.14 5.28 10.73
N SER A 170 45.48 5.65 9.48
CA SER A 170 46.75 5.44 8.75
C SER A 170 47.04 3.99 8.28
N SER A 171 46.86 3.81 6.96
CA SER A 171 47.73 3.14 5.96
C SER A 171 48.21 1.68 6.13
N ALA A 172 47.91 0.82 5.15
CA ALA A 172 48.92 0.19 4.27
C ALA A 172 48.34 -0.73 3.17
N ARG A 173 48.94 -0.62 1.96
CA ARG A 173 49.20 -1.61 0.88
C ARG A 173 48.04 -2.40 0.25
N ALA A 174 47.76 -2.24 -1.06
CA ALA A 174 48.52 -2.67 -2.25
C ALA A 174 48.50 -4.21 -2.47
N GLY A 175 47.85 -4.64 -3.56
CA GLY A 175 47.85 -6.02 -4.04
C GLY A 175 47.08 -6.15 -5.36
N ASP A 176 47.83 -6.41 -6.42
CA ASP A 176 47.46 -6.52 -7.83
C ASP A 176 46.57 -7.73 -8.20
N ALA A 177 45.85 -7.55 -9.32
CA ALA A 177 45.60 -8.48 -10.43
C ALA A 177 45.08 -9.91 -10.18
N LYS A 178 43.94 -10.25 -10.81
CA LYS A 178 43.89 -11.15 -11.99
C LYS A 178 42.46 -11.44 -12.46
N ASP A 179 42.19 -10.94 -13.67
CA ASP A 179 41.64 -11.63 -14.84
C ASP A 179 41.23 -13.12 -14.67
N TRP A 180 39.94 -13.41 -14.87
CA TRP A 180 39.44 -14.71 -15.36
C TRP A 180 38.20 -14.50 -16.22
N THR A 181 38.40 -14.68 -17.52
CA THR A 181 37.38 -14.94 -18.53
C THR A 181 36.99 -16.43 -18.46
N VAL A 182 35.70 -16.73 -18.26
CA VAL A 182 35.16 -18.08 -18.52
C VAL A 182 33.79 -17.96 -19.20
N ALA A 183 33.72 -18.50 -20.42
CA ALA A 183 32.52 -18.67 -21.23
C ALA A 183 31.55 -19.73 -20.63
N PRO A 184 30.24 -19.65 -20.92
CA PRO A 184 29.24 -20.49 -20.26
C PRO A 184 29.22 -21.93 -20.82
N ARG A 185 29.33 -22.92 -19.91
CA ARG A 185 28.97 -24.31 -20.19
C ARG A 185 27.48 -24.53 -19.93
N ARG A 186 26.81 -25.06 -20.95
CA ARG A 186 25.42 -25.55 -20.98
C ARG A 186 25.28 -26.81 -20.10
N PRO A 187 24.31 -26.87 -19.16
CA PRO A 187 23.88 -28.14 -18.59
C PRO A 187 22.67 -28.67 -19.34
N THR A 188 22.79 -29.92 -19.74
CA THR A 188 21.73 -30.79 -20.27
C THR A 188 20.67 -31.06 -19.21
N SER A 189 19.42 -31.00 -19.68
CA SER A 189 18.19 -31.49 -19.05
C SER A 189 18.42 -32.65 -18.08
N THR A 190 18.12 -32.40 -16.80
CA THR A 190 17.90 -33.46 -15.81
C THR A 190 16.58 -33.15 -15.09
N ARG A 191 15.62 -34.04 -15.25
CA ARG A 191 14.28 -34.02 -14.68
C ARG A 191 14.33 -33.87 -13.15
N ALA A 192 13.78 -32.77 -12.63
CA ALA A 192 13.66 -32.50 -11.20
C ALA A 192 12.34 -33.11 -10.62
N PRO A 193 12.30 -33.43 -9.31
CA PRO A 193 11.28 -34.28 -8.69
C PRO A 193 10.02 -33.53 -8.23
N ALA A 194 8.90 -34.26 -8.17
CA ALA A 194 7.53 -33.80 -7.88
C ALA A 194 7.26 -33.28 -6.44
N ALA A 195 8.30 -32.92 -5.66
CA ALA A 195 8.15 -32.59 -4.24
C ALA A 195 7.73 -31.14 -3.94
N SER A 196 7.84 -30.22 -4.91
CA SER A 196 7.58 -28.79 -4.70
C SER A 196 6.10 -28.39 -4.83
N LEU A 197 5.30 -29.17 -5.58
CA LEU A 197 3.88 -28.91 -5.82
C LEU A 197 2.98 -29.32 -4.64
N ALA A 198 3.38 -30.32 -3.86
CA ALA A 198 2.59 -30.81 -2.72
C ALA A 198 2.52 -29.81 -1.55
N ARG A 199 3.46 -28.85 -1.46
CA ARG A 199 3.51 -27.89 -0.35
C ARG A 199 2.53 -26.72 -0.50
N ILE A 200 2.21 -26.34 -1.74
CA ILE A 200 1.25 -25.25 -2.02
C ILE A 200 -0.19 -25.76 -1.93
N GLN A 201 -0.44 -27.05 -2.22
CA GLN A 201 -1.76 -27.68 -2.06
C GLN A 201 -2.02 -28.21 -0.64
N GLY A 202 -0.98 -28.47 0.16
CA GLY A 202 -1.10 -29.06 1.51
C GLY A 202 -1.58 -28.11 2.62
N LEU A 203 -1.57 -26.79 2.41
CA LEU A 203 -1.94 -25.81 3.44
C LEU A 203 -3.44 -25.81 3.79
N SER A 204 -4.31 -26.36 2.92
CA SER A 204 -5.74 -26.48 3.21
C SER A 204 -6.09 -27.70 4.08
N HIS A 205 -5.18 -28.67 4.25
CA HIS A 205 -5.46 -29.92 4.96
C HIS A 205 -4.81 -30.01 6.35
N GLU A 206 -3.86 -29.12 6.66
CA GLU A 206 -3.17 -29.04 7.98
C GLU A 206 -4.00 -28.29 9.05
N LEU A 207 -5.12 -27.65 8.67
CA LEU A 207 -5.95 -26.85 9.59
C LEU A 207 -6.96 -27.68 10.40
N GLU A 208 -7.18 -28.95 10.07
CA GLU A 208 -8.21 -29.80 10.71
C GLU A 208 -7.67 -30.82 11.73
N SER A 209 -6.37 -30.87 12.00
CA SER A 209 -5.79 -31.93 12.86
C SER A 209 -4.87 -31.42 13.97
N MET A 210 -5.42 -30.68 14.94
CA MET A 210 -4.76 -30.52 16.25
C MET A 210 -5.76 -30.64 17.40
N THR A 211 -5.93 -31.87 17.90
CA THR A 211 -6.53 -32.20 19.19
C THR A 211 -5.52 -32.98 20.05
N LEU A 212 -5.09 -32.31 21.13
CA LEU A 212 -4.72 -32.77 22.48
C LEU A 212 -3.80 -34.01 22.75
N SER A 213 -2.81 -33.72 23.62
CA SER A 213 -2.30 -34.52 24.78
C SER A 213 -0.90 -35.18 24.66
N PRO A 214 -0.22 -35.56 25.78
CA PRO A 214 0.41 -34.69 26.80
C PRO A 214 1.89 -35.05 27.15
N ALA A 215 2.44 -34.33 28.14
CA ALA A 215 3.81 -34.29 28.68
C ALA A 215 4.44 -35.60 29.19
N PRO A 216 5.76 -35.58 29.53
CA PRO A 216 6.11 -35.74 30.95
C PRO A 216 7.30 -34.90 31.50
N GLN A 217 7.28 -34.75 32.84
CA GLN A 217 8.30 -34.38 33.85
C GLN A 217 9.50 -35.36 33.88
N ALA A 218 10.57 -35.27 34.68
CA ALA A 218 11.39 -34.25 35.36
C ALA A 218 12.65 -34.99 35.92
N ASP A 219 13.62 -34.23 36.43
CA ASP A 219 14.73 -34.57 37.36
C ASP A 219 16.07 -35.13 36.82
N LYS A 220 17.16 -34.34 36.97
CA LYS A 220 18.16 -34.49 38.08
C LYS A 220 19.37 -33.53 38.01
N GLU A 221 19.60 -32.87 39.16
CA GLU A 221 20.82 -32.49 39.90
C GLU A 221 22.21 -32.28 39.22
N GLU A 222 22.68 -31.03 39.35
CA GLU A 222 23.84 -30.57 40.15
C GLU A 222 25.27 -31.16 39.92
N LYS A 223 26.18 -30.31 39.39
CA LYS A 223 27.49 -30.07 40.03
C LYS A 223 28.18 -28.80 39.50
N ALA A 224 28.58 -27.95 40.44
CA ALA A 224 29.33 -26.71 40.24
C ALA A 224 30.82 -26.97 39.96
N GLU A 225 31.42 -26.17 39.07
CA GLU A 225 32.83 -25.82 39.17
C GLU A 225 33.09 -24.41 38.61
N GLU A 226 33.76 -23.64 39.45
CA GLU A 226 33.99 -22.21 39.43
C GLU A 226 35.14 -21.84 38.48
N LYS A 227 34.84 -21.10 37.42
CA LYS A 227 35.82 -20.27 36.69
C LYS A 227 35.20 -18.92 36.41
N SER A 228 35.65 -17.93 37.17
CA SER A 228 35.36 -16.50 36.98
C SER A 228 35.87 -16.04 35.62
N ALA A 229 35.02 -16.11 34.61
CA ALA A 229 35.13 -15.31 33.39
C ALA A 229 34.02 -14.26 33.46
N THR A 230 34.40 -13.00 33.28
CA THR A 230 33.51 -11.84 33.20
C THR A 230 32.43 -12.10 32.16
N GLU A 231 31.25 -12.54 32.63
CA GLU A 231 30.11 -12.90 31.81
C GLU A 231 29.45 -11.62 31.29
N VAL A 232 29.84 -11.21 30.08
CA VAL A 232 29.12 -10.18 29.33
C VAL A 232 27.75 -10.77 29.00
N GLY A 233 26.71 -10.31 29.68
CA GLY A 233 25.38 -10.91 29.59
C GLY A 233 24.85 -11.00 28.15
N PRO A 234 23.99 -12.00 27.84
CA PRO A 234 23.50 -12.30 26.49
C PRO A 234 22.82 -11.11 25.79
N ALA A 235 22.29 -10.16 26.55
CA ALA A 235 21.72 -8.92 26.03
C ALA A 235 22.77 -8.00 25.37
N ALA A 236 23.96 -7.86 25.96
CA ALA A 236 25.03 -7.03 25.42
C ALA A 236 25.66 -7.64 24.16
N GLN A 237 25.69 -8.98 24.06
CA GLN A 237 26.11 -9.66 22.85
C GLN A 237 25.09 -9.47 21.70
N ALA A 238 23.79 -9.60 21.98
CA ALA A 238 22.73 -9.35 20.99
C ALA A 238 22.74 -7.90 20.48
N GLU A 239 23.00 -6.94 21.37
CA GLU A 239 23.12 -5.52 21.00
C GLU A 239 24.35 -5.26 20.13
N ALA A 240 25.51 -5.83 20.47
CA ALA A 240 26.73 -5.71 19.66
C ALA A 240 26.57 -6.35 18.28
N GLU A 241 25.90 -7.51 18.19
CA GLU A 241 25.57 -8.16 16.91
C GLU A 241 24.61 -7.30 16.06
N ALA A 242 23.60 -6.70 16.68
CA ALA A 242 22.67 -5.80 15.99
C ALA A 242 23.38 -4.52 15.48
N VAL A 243 24.29 -3.94 16.27
CA VAL A 243 25.09 -2.78 15.84
C VAL A 243 26.02 -3.16 14.68
N ASN A 244 26.69 -4.31 14.74
CA ASN A 244 27.54 -4.80 13.65
C ASN A 244 26.73 -5.10 12.37
N ALA A 245 25.54 -5.70 12.49
CA ALA A 245 24.65 -5.94 11.37
C ALA A 245 24.22 -4.62 10.71
N LYS A 246 23.81 -3.63 11.50
CA LYS A 246 23.49 -2.28 11.01
C LYS A 246 24.67 -1.62 10.30
N ALA A 247 25.88 -1.72 10.86
CA ALA A 247 27.09 -1.18 10.25
C ALA A 247 27.41 -1.85 8.90
N LYS A 248 27.23 -3.17 8.79
CA LYS A 248 27.42 -3.92 7.54
C LYS A 248 26.41 -3.50 6.46
N VAL A 249 25.13 -3.37 6.82
CA VAL A 249 24.08 -2.89 5.91
C VAL A 249 24.40 -1.47 5.43
N SER A 250 24.78 -0.58 6.34
CA SER A 250 25.17 0.80 6.01
C SER A 250 26.38 0.85 5.06
N ALA A 251 27.41 0.04 5.30
CA ALA A 251 28.59 -0.03 4.44
C ALA A 251 28.27 -0.60 3.05
N HIS A 252 27.44 -1.64 2.98
CA HIS A 252 26.94 -2.20 1.71
C HIS A 252 26.16 -1.16 0.92
N MET A 253 25.33 -0.37 1.60
CA MET A 253 24.57 0.71 0.96
C MET A 253 25.44 1.84 0.47
N ALA A 254 26.46 2.24 1.22
CA ALA A 254 27.43 3.21 0.74
C ALA A 254 28.18 2.71 -0.52
N ALA A 255 28.51 1.41 -0.57
CA ALA A 255 29.15 0.80 -1.73
C ALA A 255 28.21 0.78 -2.95
N LYS A 256 26.95 0.38 -2.78
CA LYS A 256 25.95 0.44 -3.86
C LYS A 256 25.71 1.86 -4.37
N GLN A 257 25.61 2.83 -3.45
CA GLN A 257 25.45 4.24 -3.83
C GLN A 257 26.64 4.72 -4.66
N LYS A 258 27.86 4.35 -4.29
CA LYS A 258 29.05 4.68 -5.07
C LYS A 258 28.98 4.10 -6.49
N VAL A 259 28.59 2.83 -6.63
CA VAL A 259 28.41 2.20 -7.95
C VAL A 259 27.33 2.93 -8.77
N ALA A 260 26.21 3.30 -8.15
CA ALA A 260 25.17 4.08 -8.79
C ALA A 260 25.67 5.44 -9.27
N ASP A 261 26.43 6.16 -8.44
CA ASP A 261 27.02 7.46 -8.79
C ASP A 261 28.01 7.34 -9.96
N ASP A 262 28.81 6.27 -9.98
CA ASP A 262 29.76 6.00 -11.07
C ASP A 262 29.04 5.67 -12.38
N LEU A 263 27.98 4.85 -12.34
CA LEU A 263 27.13 4.55 -13.50
C LEU A 263 26.43 5.81 -14.04
N PHE A 264 25.91 6.66 -13.14
CA PHE A 264 25.30 7.94 -13.50
C PHE A 264 26.31 8.85 -14.22
N LYS A 265 27.51 9.03 -13.65
CA LYS A 265 28.57 9.86 -14.25
C LYS A 265 29.01 9.31 -15.61
N ALA A 266 29.15 8.00 -15.72
CA ALA A 266 29.51 7.34 -16.97
C ALA A 266 28.45 7.60 -18.05
N GLU A 267 27.16 7.51 -17.71
CA GLU A 267 26.07 7.77 -18.65
C GLU A 267 25.99 9.26 -19.05
N MET A 268 26.14 10.17 -18.09
CA MET A 268 26.25 11.62 -18.37
C MET A 268 27.39 11.92 -19.36
N SER A 269 28.52 11.23 -19.23
CA SER A 269 29.66 11.40 -20.14
C SER A 269 29.34 10.92 -21.56
N LYS A 270 28.61 9.79 -21.71
CA LYS A 270 28.15 9.32 -23.04
C LYS A 270 27.17 10.30 -23.68
N ILE A 271 26.23 10.84 -22.90
CA ILE A 271 25.27 11.82 -23.40
C ILE A 271 26.00 13.07 -23.91
N LYS A 272 27.01 13.57 -23.18
CA LYS A 272 27.84 14.70 -23.63
C LYS A 272 28.58 14.40 -24.94
N LEU A 273 29.12 13.18 -25.09
CA LEU A 273 29.78 12.76 -26.32
C LEU A 273 28.79 12.77 -27.50
N LEU A 274 27.62 12.16 -27.34
CA LEU A 274 26.57 12.15 -28.37
C LEU A 274 26.11 13.56 -28.78
N GLN A 275 25.99 14.47 -27.81
CA GLN A 275 25.65 15.87 -28.07
C GLN A 275 26.77 16.58 -28.85
N SER A 276 28.03 16.33 -28.51
CA SER A 276 29.18 16.93 -29.20
C SER A 276 29.30 16.47 -30.67
N GLU A 277 29.03 15.19 -30.93
CA GLU A 277 29.02 14.62 -32.28
C GLU A 277 27.92 15.23 -33.15
N GLN A 278 26.73 15.47 -32.58
CA GLN A 278 25.62 16.12 -33.29
C GLN A 278 25.92 17.58 -33.63
N THR A 279 26.61 18.32 -32.74
CA THR A 279 27.03 19.71 -33.04
C THR A 279 28.17 19.80 -34.06
N GLY A 280 28.93 18.72 -34.28
CA GLY A 280 30.02 18.66 -35.24
C GLY A 280 29.61 18.36 -36.68
N ALA A 281 28.35 17.98 -36.92
CA ALA A 281 27.86 17.58 -38.24
C ALA A 281 27.21 18.74 -39.01
N LEU A 282 27.99 19.30 -39.94
CA LEU A 282 27.62 20.12 -41.11
C LEU A 282 27.00 21.53 -40.90
N PRO A 283 27.76 22.61 -41.17
CA PRO A 283 27.18 23.93 -41.44
C PRO A 283 26.42 23.86 -42.77
N GLY A 284 25.10 23.66 -42.75
CA GLY A 284 24.29 23.80 -43.96
C GLY A 284 22.98 23.02 -44.03
N LEU A 285 22.70 22.08 -43.11
CA LEU A 285 21.41 21.39 -43.08
C LEU A 285 20.49 22.07 -42.06
N ALA A 286 19.55 22.85 -42.61
CA ALA A 286 18.51 23.55 -41.88
C ALA A 286 17.87 22.64 -40.83
N GLN A 287 17.90 23.11 -39.58
CA GLN A 287 17.18 22.53 -38.44
C GLN A 287 15.76 22.18 -38.88
N SER A 288 15.45 20.89 -38.81
CA SER A 288 14.12 20.37 -39.07
C SER A 288 13.08 21.13 -38.24
N CYS A 289 11.96 21.43 -38.90
CA CYS A 289 10.74 22.15 -38.52
C CYS A 289 10.04 21.83 -37.19
N TRP A 290 10.71 21.22 -36.21
CA TRP A 290 10.15 20.88 -34.89
C TRP A 290 10.34 21.97 -33.82
N ALA A 291 10.99 23.10 -34.14
CA ALA A 291 11.47 24.07 -33.13
C ALA A 291 10.59 25.32 -32.90
N ASN A 292 9.43 25.47 -33.54
CA ASN A 292 8.57 26.66 -33.38
C ASN A 292 7.26 26.34 -32.64
N ARG A 293 7.34 25.66 -31.51
CA ARG A 293 6.26 25.71 -30.51
C ARG A 293 6.74 26.58 -29.37
N GLU A 294 6.08 27.73 -29.23
CA GLU A 294 6.08 28.55 -28.02
C GLU A 294 5.48 27.68 -26.90
N ASP A 295 6.30 26.82 -26.29
CA ASP A 295 5.91 25.89 -25.23
C ASP A 295 6.48 26.45 -23.92
N ASP A 296 5.70 27.35 -23.31
CA ASP A 296 5.50 27.52 -21.87
C ASP A 296 6.68 27.20 -20.93
N GLY A 297 7.85 27.81 -21.12
CA GLY A 297 8.78 28.17 -20.02
C GLY A 297 9.33 27.07 -19.10
N TRP A 298 9.25 25.78 -19.43
CA TRP A 298 9.81 24.69 -18.61
C TRP A 298 11.01 24.00 -19.27
N ASP A 299 12.08 24.76 -19.54
CA ASP A 299 13.40 24.22 -19.94
C ASP A 299 14.09 23.39 -18.84
N HIS A 300 13.48 23.30 -17.66
CA HIS A 300 14.02 22.57 -16.53
C HIS A 300 13.91 21.04 -16.75
N PRO A 301 14.97 20.26 -16.44
CA PRO A 301 14.93 18.81 -16.55
C PRO A 301 13.83 18.19 -15.68
N TYR A 302 13.45 16.93 -15.93
CA TYR A 302 12.52 16.22 -15.05
C TYR A 302 13.11 15.97 -13.67
N LEU A 303 14.43 15.79 -13.62
CA LEU A 303 15.21 15.68 -12.39
C LEU A 303 16.25 16.81 -12.33
N SER A 304 16.17 17.62 -11.29
CA SER A 304 17.18 18.59 -10.91
C SER A 304 18.35 17.90 -10.18
N SER A 305 19.53 18.52 -10.21
CA SER A 305 20.65 18.12 -9.33
C SER A 305 20.34 18.28 -7.85
N LEU A 306 19.26 19.01 -7.51
CA LEU A 306 18.74 19.20 -6.17
C LEU A 306 17.70 18.15 -5.75
N ASP A 307 17.17 17.37 -6.69
CA ASP A 307 16.23 16.31 -6.35
C ASP A 307 16.93 15.21 -5.52
N PRO A 308 16.17 14.51 -4.65
CA PRO A 308 16.74 13.49 -3.78
C PRO A 308 17.62 12.53 -4.58
N LYS A 309 18.78 12.20 -3.97
CA LYS A 309 19.77 11.28 -4.55
C LYS A 309 19.07 10.06 -5.14
N ILE A 310 19.62 9.56 -6.25
CA ILE A 310 19.20 8.31 -6.91
C ILE A 310 18.90 7.30 -5.80
N GLN A 311 17.62 6.93 -5.65
CA GLN A 311 17.19 6.07 -4.57
C GLN A 311 17.70 4.66 -4.85
N VAL A 312 18.90 4.38 -4.39
CA VAL A 312 19.44 3.03 -4.32
C VAL A 312 18.72 2.34 -3.20
N ARG A 313 18.04 1.23 -3.51
CA ARG A 313 17.18 0.55 -2.55
C ARG A 313 18.02 -0.19 -1.50
N GLU A 314 17.61 -0.04 -0.24
CA GLU A 314 18.45 -0.27 0.96
C GLU A 314 18.89 -1.70 1.23
N ASP A 315 18.22 -2.70 0.70
CA ASP A 315 18.69 -4.08 0.79
C ASP A 315 17.81 -5.01 -0.02
N PHE A 316 18.47 -5.98 -0.66
CA PHE A 316 17.89 -6.75 -1.73
C PHE A 316 17.98 -8.25 -1.43
N GLY A 317 16.86 -8.82 -1.04
CA GLY A 317 16.58 -10.25 -0.92
C GLY A 317 15.17 -10.40 -0.39
N ALA A 318 14.52 -11.54 -0.62
CA ALA A 318 13.31 -11.89 0.12
C ALA A 318 13.63 -11.86 1.61
N ARG A 319 13.53 -10.67 2.23
CA ARG A 319 13.50 -10.42 3.67
C ARG A 319 12.23 -11.03 4.27
N ASN A 320 11.60 -11.95 3.56
CA ASN A 320 10.59 -12.88 4.00
C ASN A 320 11.06 -13.72 5.21
N LYS A 321 12.31 -13.61 5.66
CA LYS A 321 12.76 -14.12 6.96
C LYS A 321 12.55 -13.12 8.11
N GLU A 322 12.54 -11.83 7.84
CA GLU A 322 12.14 -10.79 8.78
C GLU A 322 10.65 -10.96 9.05
N GLY A 323 10.30 -11.02 10.33
CA GLY A 323 8.92 -11.17 10.76
C GLY A 323 8.14 -9.89 10.47
N VAL A 324 6.95 -10.06 9.91
CA VAL A 324 6.00 -8.96 9.70
C VAL A 324 4.80 -9.17 10.61
N GLU A 325 4.32 -8.11 11.25
CA GLU A 325 3.08 -8.15 12.02
C GLU A 325 1.88 -8.36 11.09
N GLU A 326 0.93 -9.21 11.50
CA GLU A 326 -0.31 -9.42 10.75
C GLU A 326 -1.28 -8.27 11.03
N PRO A 327 -1.65 -7.44 10.04
CA PRO A 327 -2.62 -6.37 10.23
C PRO A 327 -4.01 -6.97 10.45
N ARG A 328 -4.93 -6.16 10.96
CA ARG A 328 -6.33 -6.56 11.10
C ARG A 328 -6.92 -6.88 9.71
N LEU A 329 -7.39 -8.12 9.54
CA LEU A 329 -7.86 -8.61 8.25
C LEU A 329 -9.33 -8.22 7.98
N PRO A 330 -9.69 -7.91 6.72
CA PRO A 330 -11.08 -7.84 6.29
C PRO A 330 -11.84 -9.15 6.50
N THR A 331 -13.06 -9.07 7.05
CA THR A 331 -13.89 -10.22 7.38
C THR A 331 -14.15 -11.11 6.16
N MET A 332 -13.82 -12.41 6.27
CA MET A 332 -14.00 -13.41 5.20
C MET A 332 -15.45 -13.47 4.69
N ALA A 333 -16.43 -13.59 5.59
CA ALA A 333 -17.84 -13.67 5.23
C ALA A 333 -18.34 -12.45 4.42
N LEU A 334 -17.80 -11.26 4.71
CA LEU A 334 -18.13 -10.06 3.94
C LEU A 334 -17.49 -10.09 2.55
N ARG A 335 -16.21 -10.51 2.46
CA ARG A 335 -15.52 -10.69 1.18
C ARG A 335 -16.19 -11.72 0.28
N GLU A 336 -16.61 -12.87 0.82
CA GLU A 336 -17.40 -13.89 0.12
C GLU A 336 -18.70 -13.31 -0.44
N LYS A 337 -19.47 -12.62 0.41
CA LYS A 337 -20.73 -11.98 -0.02
C LYS A 337 -20.52 -10.95 -1.14
N ILE A 338 -19.47 -10.13 -1.03
CA ILE A 338 -19.09 -9.17 -2.07
C ILE A 338 -18.77 -9.93 -3.36
N TRP A 339 -17.89 -10.92 -3.28
CA TRP A 339 -17.43 -11.72 -4.42
C TRP A 339 -18.58 -12.36 -5.18
N ASP A 340 -19.47 -13.05 -4.47
CA ASP A 340 -20.64 -13.72 -5.06
C ASP A 340 -21.56 -12.74 -5.77
N THR A 341 -21.59 -11.48 -5.33
CA THR A 341 -22.42 -10.44 -5.93
C THR A 341 -21.77 -9.79 -7.15
N VAL A 342 -20.48 -9.41 -7.06
CA VAL A 342 -19.83 -8.56 -8.09
C VAL A 342 -18.89 -9.31 -9.02
N VAL A 343 -18.55 -10.57 -8.73
CA VAL A 343 -17.71 -11.43 -9.58
C VAL A 343 -18.54 -12.56 -10.24
N GLU A 344 -19.86 -12.36 -10.30
CA GLU A 344 -20.81 -13.20 -11.04
C GLU A 344 -20.82 -14.69 -10.66
N ARG A 345 -20.58 -15.00 -9.38
CA ARG A 345 -20.52 -16.40 -8.87
C ARG A 345 -19.55 -17.30 -9.65
N ARG A 346 -18.56 -16.74 -10.33
CA ARG A 346 -17.47 -17.57 -10.88
C ARG A 346 -16.73 -18.20 -9.71
N ALA A 347 -16.58 -19.53 -9.76
CA ALA A 347 -15.64 -20.21 -8.90
C ALA A 347 -14.30 -19.50 -9.03
N TRP A 348 -13.69 -19.11 -7.91
CA TRP A 348 -12.36 -18.51 -7.98
C TRP A 348 -11.41 -19.55 -8.58
N PRO A 349 -10.70 -19.23 -9.67
CA PRO A 349 -9.75 -20.16 -10.26
C PRO A 349 -8.68 -20.47 -9.21
N SER A 350 -8.53 -21.75 -8.87
CA SER A 350 -7.46 -22.18 -7.98
C SER A 350 -6.10 -21.75 -8.55
N GLY A 351 -5.20 -21.32 -7.68
CA GLY A 351 -3.90 -20.78 -8.08
C GLY A 351 -3.59 -19.47 -7.36
N PRO A 352 -3.45 -18.34 -8.07
CA PRO A 352 -3.05 -17.09 -7.43
C PRO A 352 -4.16 -16.48 -6.56
N ILE A 353 -5.41 -16.93 -6.69
CA ILE A 353 -6.55 -16.49 -5.89
C ILE A 353 -6.86 -17.60 -4.89
N VAL A 354 -6.47 -17.42 -3.63
CA VAL A 354 -6.60 -18.45 -2.58
C VAL A 354 -7.91 -18.33 -1.80
N ALA A 355 -8.52 -17.15 -1.80
CA ALA A 355 -9.84 -16.87 -1.23
C ALA A 355 -10.42 -15.60 -1.89
N PRO A 356 -11.70 -15.26 -1.66
CA PRO A 356 -12.32 -14.04 -2.19
C PRO A 356 -11.52 -12.77 -1.87
N PHE A 357 -11.04 -12.09 -2.91
CA PHE A 357 -10.15 -10.91 -2.80
C PHE A 357 -8.82 -11.18 -2.06
N GLU A 358 -8.38 -12.43 -1.99
CA GLU A 358 -7.11 -12.84 -1.39
C GLU A 358 -6.17 -13.43 -2.46
N LEU A 359 -5.00 -12.81 -2.62
CA LEU A 359 -4.01 -13.13 -3.63
C LEU A 359 -2.80 -13.78 -2.97
N ALA A 360 -2.34 -14.92 -3.47
CA ALA A 360 -1.14 -15.59 -2.97
C ALA A 360 0.11 -14.71 -3.14
N LEU A 361 1.12 -14.92 -2.31
CA LEU A 361 2.45 -14.33 -2.47
C LEU A 361 3.49 -15.44 -2.62
N PRO A 362 4.29 -15.48 -3.69
CA PRO A 362 5.33 -16.48 -3.83
C PRO A 362 6.49 -16.19 -2.87
N GLU A 363 7.16 -17.24 -2.41
CA GLU A 363 8.21 -17.15 -1.37
C GLU A 363 9.40 -16.28 -1.75
N TRP A 364 9.59 -16.02 -3.04
CA TRP A 364 10.69 -15.21 -3.55
C TRP A 364 10.33 -13.73 -3.70
N LEU A 365 9.05 -13.35 -3.65
CA LEU A 365 8.62 -11.97 -3.80
C LEU A 365 9.14 -11.15 -2.61
N ASP A 366 9.77 -10.02 -2.90
CA ASP A 366 10.32 -9.15 -1.86
C ASP A 366 9.23 -8.31 -1.23
N PHE A 367 8.52 -8.89 -0.26
CA PHE A 367 7.40 -8.24 0.39
C PHE A 367 7.79 -6.92 1.06
N HIS A 368 8.99 -6.87 1.63
CA HIS A 368 9.46 -5.71 2.39
C HIS A 368 9.65 -4.49 1.49
N ASP A 369 10.40 -4.65 0.40
CA ASP A 369 10.66 -3.57 -0.55
C ASP A 369 9.43 -3.21 -1.40
N LEU A 370 8.68 -4.22 -1.86
CA LEU A 370 7.59 -4.01 -2.81
C LEU A 370 6.29 -3.55 -2.17
N ILE A 371 6.09 -3.83 -0.87
CA ILE A 371 4.82 -3.59 -0.17
C ILE A 371 5.04 -2.89 1.17
N TYR A 372 5.85 -3.45 2.07
CA TYR A 372 5.86 -3.08 3.49
C TYR A 372 6.46 -1.69 3.79
N HIS A 373 7.64 -1.37 3.26
CA HIS A 373 8.43 -0.20 3.67
C HIS A 373 7.72 1.15 3.46
N GLU A 374 6.82 1.22 2.48
CA GLU A 374 6.09 2.43 2.11
C GLU A 374 4.58 2.21 2.18
N PHE A 375 4.15 1.24 2.98
CA PHE A 375 2.74 0.87 3.07
C PHE A 375 1.87 2.00 3.65
N ASP A 376 2.41 2.73 4.63
CA ASP A 376 1.77 3.90 5.26
C ASP A 376 1.41 5.00 4.25
N ARG A 377 2.20 5.12 3.17
CA ARG A 377 1.94 6.09 2.10
C ARG A 377 0.67 5.79 1.34
N ILE A 378 0.24 4.53 1.24
CA ILE A 378 -1.03 4.16 0.57
C ILE A 378 -2.21 4.84 1.26
N GLU A 379 -2.24 4.79 2.59
CA GLU A 379 -3.27 5.44 3.41
C GLU A 379 -3.10 6.98 3.40
N LYS A 380 -1.88 7.46 3.65
CA LYS A 380 -1.58 8.90 3.72
C LYS A 380 -1.89 9.66 2.43
N GLU A 381 -1.58 9.05 1.28
CA GLU A 381 -1.82 9.63 -0.04
C GLU A 381 -3.23 9.30 -0.58
N LYS A 382 -4.06 8.55 0.18
CA LYS A 382 -5.41 8.13 -0.23
C LYS A 382 -5.45 7.44 -1.58
N LEU A 383 -4.48 6.54 -1.83
CA LEU A 383 -4.34 5.81 -3.10
C LEU A 383 -5.42 4.73 -3.29
N LEU A 384 -6.20 4.46 -2.25
CA LEU A 384 -7.38 3.60 -2.25
C LEU A 384 -8.60 4.42 -1.78
N ASP A 385 -9.79 3.93 -2.09
CA ASP A 385 -11.03 4.51 -1.54
C ASP A 385 -11.03 4.37 0.00
N GLU A 386 -11.53 5.40 0.72
CA GLU A 386 -11.40 5.59 2.18
C GLU A 386 -11.87 4.39 3.04
N ASP A 387 -12.73 3.54 2.49
CA ASP A 387 -13.37 2.41 3.16
C ASP A 387 -12.72 1.05 2.78
N ILE A 388 -11.65 1.04 1.99
CA ILE A 388 -10.98 -0.15 1.47
C ILE A 388 -9.54 -0.22 1.98
N VAL A 389 -9.15 -1.38 2.50
CA VAL A 389 -7.79 -1.63 2.98
C VAL A 389 -7.13 -2.76 2.22
N ILE A 390 -5.80 -2.67 2.13
CA ILE A 390 -4.93 -3.81 1.81
C ILE A 390 -4.42 -4.35 3.14
N ALA A 391 -4.47 -5.67 3.30
CA ALA A 391 -3.93 -6.39 4.43
C ALA A 391 -3.13 -7.59 3.91
N TRP A 392 -2.46 -8.32 4.79
CA TRP A 392 -1.76 -9.55 4.43
C TRP A 392 -1.90 -10.59 5.51
N ARG A 393 -1.92 -11.86 5.10
CA ARG A 393 -1.91 -12.99 6.03
C ARG A 393 -0.49 -13.39 6.37
N VAL A 394 -0.23 -13.70 7.63
CA VAL A 394 1.09 -14.16 8.09
C VAL A 394 1.04 -15.62 8.52
N VAL A 395 1.93 -16.46 7.99
CA VAL A 395 2.10 -17.85 8.40
C VAL A 395 3.58 -18.08 8.72
N LYS A 396 3.88 -18.60 9.92
CA LYS A 396 5.25 -18.82 10.40
C LYS A 396 6.12 -17.54 10.30
N ASN A 397 5.55 -16.40 10.70
CA ASN A 397 6.16 -15.06 10.60
C ASN A 397 6.48 -14.60 9.17
N ARG A 398 5.82 -15.17 8.15
CA ARG A 398 6.01 -14.75 6.75
C ARG A 398 4.69 -14.34 6.11
N PRO A 399 4.67 -13.25 5.33
CA PRO A 399 3.51 -12.89 4.54
C PRO A 399 3.29 -13.93 3.44
N VAL A 400 2.09 -14.51 3.37
CA VAL A 400 1.74 -15.57 2.40
C VAL A 400 0.68 -15.15 1.40
N SER A 401 -0.10 -14.12 1.72
CA SER A 401 -1.13 -13.60 0.82
C SER A 401 -1.40 -12.12 1.09
N LEU A 402 -1.87 -11.41 0.06
CA LEU A 402 -2.46 -10.08 0.16
C LEU A 402 -3.98 -10.20 0.15
N ILE A 403 -4.64 -9.48 1.05
CA ILE A 403 -6.08 -9.46 1.17
C ILE A 403 -6.55 -8.04 0.89
N LEU A 404 -7.47 -7.87 -0.04
CA LEU A 404 -8.21 -6.62 -0.21
C LEU A 404 -9.63 -6.77 0.31
N GLY A 405 -10.13 -5.72 0.93
CA GLY A 405 -11.52 -5.71 1.35
C GLY A 405 -11.90 -4.46 2.12
N PRO A 406 -13.15 -4.45 2.62
CA PRO A 406 -13.63 -3.37 3.45
C PRO A 406 -12.81 -3.23 4.73
N ASP A 407 -12.52 -1.99 5.15
CA ASP A 407 -11.79 -1.73 6.40
C ASP A 407 -12.49 -2.41 7.59
N PRO A 408 -11.86 -3.35 8.30
CA PRO A 408 -12.48 -4.02 9.45
C PRO A 408 -12.73 -3.10 10.65
N ARG A 409 -12.23 -1.86 10.65
CA ARG A 409 -12.48 -0.83 11.68
C ARG A 409 -13.81 -0.11 11.45
N GLU A 410 -14.24 -0.04 10.19
CA GLU A 410 -15.45 0.67 9.78
C GLU A 410 -16.65 -0.27 9.66
N LEU A 411 -17.85 0.28 9.79
CA LEU A 411 -19.08 -0.47 9.55
C LEU A 411 -19.57 -0.30 8.13
N HIS A 412 -19.43 -1.38 7.38
CA HIS A 412 -19.89 -1.42 6.00
C HIS A 412 -21.33 -1.92 5.93
N ALA A 413 -22.19 -1.16 5.25
CA ALA A 413 -23.53 -1.62 4.95
C ALA A 413 -23.45 -2.86 4.05
N HIS A 414 -24.00 -3.99 4.50
CA HIS A 414 -23.95 -5.28 3.81
C HIS A 414 -24.72 -5.34 2.47
N GLU A 415 -25.12 -4.22 1.88
CA GLU A 415 -25.95 -4.17 0.66
C GLU A 415 -25.53 -3.05 -0.30
N GLU A 416 -24.39 -2.42 -0.06
CA GLU A 416 -23.96 -1.30 -0.90
C GLU A 416 -23.21 -1.77 -2.14
N ARG A 417 -23.97 -2.09 -3.19
CA ARG A 417 -23.42 -2.59 -4.47
C ARG A 417 -22.37 -1.69 -5.09
N ARG A 418 -22.50 -0.36 -4.96
CA ARG A 418 -21.51 0.61 -5.47
C ARG A 418 -20.15 0.45 -4.79
N PHE A 419 -20.16 0.35 -3.47
CA PHE A 419 -18.95 0.09 -2.69
C PHE A 419 -18.31 -1.26 -3.05
N TRP A 420 -19.13 -2.29 -3.29
CA TRP A 420 -18.63 -3.61 -3.70
C TRP A 420 -17.94 -3.59 -5.06
N ILE A 421 -18.43 -2.77 -6.00
CA ILE A 421 -17.76 -2.54 -7.27
C ILE A 421 -16.40 -1.86 -7.04
N LEU A 422 -16.29 -0.92 -6.11
CA LEU A 422 -15.01 -0.29 -5.75
C LEU A 422 -14.02 -1.30 -5.15
N VAL A 423 -14.47 -2.19 -4.26
CA VAL A 423 -13.64 -3.30 -3.73
C VAL A 423 -13.09 -4.16 -4.87
N ARG A 424 -13.96 -4.55 -5.81
CA ARG A 424 -13.55 -5.33 -6.99
C ARG A 424 -12.56 -4.57 -7.88
N SER A 425 -12.83 -3.30 -8.18
CA SER A 425 -11.96 -2.48 -9.00
C SER A 425 -10.58 -2.31 -8.38
N ASN A 426 -10.48 -2.00 -7.08
CA ASN A 426 -9.18 -1.90 -6.40
C ASN A 426 -8.45 -3.25 -6.35
N TRP A 427 -9.18 -4.34 -6.16
CA TRP A 427 -8.59 -5.68 -6.24
C TRP A 427 -8.01 -6.01 -7.61
N TRP A 428 -8.69 -5.65 -8.71
CA TRP A 428 -8.12 -5.80 -10.05
C TRP A 428 -6.81 -5.02 -10.24
N ARG A 429 -6.73 -3.81 -9.69
CA ARG A 429 -5.48 -2.99 -9.72
C ARG A 429 -4.33 -3.71 -9.03
N VAL A 430 -4.57 -4.22 -7.82
CA VAL A 430 -3.54 -4.96 -7.08
C VAL A 430 -3.20 -6.28 -7.77
N ALA A 431 -4.18 -6.98 -8.35
CA ALA A 431 -3.95 -8.21 -9.11
C ALA A 431 -3.06 -7.96 -10.35
N PHE A 432 -3.30 -6.87 -11.09
CA PHE A 432 -2.47 -6.50 -12.24
C PHE A 432 -1.03 -6.19 -11.82
N TRP A 433 -0.88 -5.38 -10.77
CA TRP A 433 0.44 -5.11 -10.19
C TRP A 433 1.15 -6.39 -9.78
N LEU A 434 0.46 -7.28 -9.08
CA LEU A 434 1.03 -8.54 -8.58
C LEU A 434 1.44 -9.47 -9.73
N ALA A 435 0.70 -9.48 -10.84
CA ALA A 435 1.10 -10.21 -12.05
C ALA A 435 2.46 -9.72 -12.58
N GLY A 436 2.69 -8.40 -12.56
CA GLY A 436 4.00 -7.83 -12.89
C GLY A 436 5.08 -8.23 -11.88
N ALA A 437 4.76 -8.18 -10.57
CA ALA A 437 5.68 -8.58 -9.52
C ALA A 437 6.08 -10.07 -9.64
N TYR A 438 5.16 -10.94 -10.05
CA TYR A 438 5.41 -12.36 -10.37
C TYR A 438 6.39 -12.54 -11.53
N SER A 439 6.46 -11.59 -12.45
CA SER A 439 7.45 -11.57 -13.53
C SER A 439 8.72 -10.80 -13.16
N GLY A 440 8.93 -10.50 -11.87
CA GLY A 440 10.12 -9.80 -11.39
C GLY A 440 10.07 -8.28 -11.54
N SER A 441 8.90 -7.70 -11.83
CA SER A 441 8.75 -6.24 -11.88
C SER A 441 9.18 -5.61 -10.55
N PRO A 442 10.06 -4.60 -10.57
CA PRO A 442 10.52 -3.95 -9.35
C PRO A 442 9.61 -2.80 -8.88
N VAL A 443 8.48 -2.57 -9.55
CA VAL A 443 7.59 -1.45 -9.21
C VAL A 443 6.92 -1.72 -7.86
N ARG A 444 7.08 -0.80 -6.90
CA ARG A 444 6.42 -0.89 -5.60
C ARG A 444 4.90 -0.71 -5.76
N LEU A 445 4.13 -1.34 -4.87
CA LEU A 445 2.69 -1.24 -4.90
C LEU A 445 2.19 0.21 -4.77
N VAL A 446 2.79 0.99 -3.87
CA VAL A 446 2.48 2.41 -3.67
C VAL A 446 2.69 3.23 -4.95
N ASP A 447 3.81 3.03 -5.64
CA ASP A 447 4.11 3.78 -6.86
C ASP A 447 3.19 3.37 -8.00
N TYR A 448 2.86 2.08 -8.09
CA TYR A 448 1.88 1.59 -9.06
C TYR A 448 0.51 2.23 -8.84
N LEU A 449 0.00 2.24 -7.60
CA LEU A 449 -1.30 2.82 -7.29
C LEU A 449 -1.33 4.34 -7.54
N ARG A 450 -0.25 5.05 -7.22
CA ARG A 450 -0.12 6.48 -7.54
C ARG A 450 -0.12 6.74 -9.05
N GLN A 451 0.61 5.91 -9.81
CA GLN A 451 0.61 6.02 -11.27
C GLN A 451 -0.80 5.76 -11.82
N TYR A 452 -1.47 4.75 -11.29
CA TYR A 452 -2.82 4.39 -11.66
C TYR A 452 -3.81 5.55 -11.43
N GLU A 453 -3.81 6.18 -10.25
CA GLU A 453 -4.71 7.30 -9.93
C GLU A 453 -4.53 8.45 -10.93
N LYS A 454 -3.28 8.83 -11.21
CA LYS A 454 -2.97 9.88 -12.20
C LYS A 454 -3.44 9.54 -13.61
N LEU A 455 -3.34 8.27 -14.02
CA LEU A 455 -3.83 7.82 -15.33
C LEU A 455 -5.37 7.83 -15.38
N ALA A 456 -6.02 7.41 -14.29
CA ALA A 456 -7.47 7.43 -14.15
C ALA A 456 -8.03 8.87 -14.22
N GLU A 457 -7.36 9.85 -13.61
CA GLU A 457 -7.69 11.28 -13.72
C GLU A 457 -7.68 11.80 -15.17
N LYS A 458 -6.92 11.15 -16.06
CA LYS A 458 -6.85 11.48 -17.48
C LYS A 458 -7.76 10.63 -18.34
N ASN A 459 -8.61 9.78 -17.75
CA ASN A 459 -9.42 8.79 -18.45
C ASN A 459 -8.58 7.86 -19.36
N LEU A 460 -7.31 7.65 -19.02
CA LEU A 460 -6.48 6.65 -19.71
C LEU A 460 -6.86 5.30 -19.15
N ASP A 461 -7.35 4.42 -20.03
CA ASP A 461 -7.98 3.16 -19.65
C ASP A 461 -7.02 2.28 -18.84
N CYS A 462 -7.39 2.06 -17.60
CA CYS A 462 -6.63 1.30 -16.63
C CYS A 462 -7.50 0.25 -15.93
N ASN A 463 -8.75 0.06 -16.36
CA ASN A 463 -9.65 -0.94 -15.80
C ASN A 463 -9.75 -2.15 -16.74
N SER A 464 -8.73 -3.00 -16.78
CA SER A 464 -8.86 -4.25 -17.55
C SER A 464 -9.26 -5.41 -16.65
N GLU A 465 -10.40 -6.04 -16.95
CA GLU A 465 -10.75 -7.38 -16.45
C GLU A 465 -9.66 -8.41 -16.79
N GLU A 466 -8.81 -8.10 -17.78
CA GLU A 466 -7.64 -8.86 -18.18
C GLU A 466 -6.61 -9.00 -17.06
N SER A 467 -6.65 -8.16 -16.03
CA SER A 467 -5.80 -8.26 -14.83
C SER A 467 -5.78 -9.67 -14.24
N ILE A 468 -6.93 -10.35 -14.21
CA ILE A 468 -7.01 -11.73 -13.70
C ILE A 468 -6.41 -12.73 -14.67
N VAL A 469 -6.60 -12.53 -15.98
CA VAL A 469 -5.98 -13.37 -17.01
C VAL A 469 -4.45 -13.24 -16.94
N HIS A 470 -3.93 -12.02 -16.78
CA HIS A 470 -2.49 -11.78 -16.61
C HIS A 470 -1.96 -12.41 -15.32
N LEU A 471 -2.67 -12.24 -14.21
CA LEU A 471 -2.26 -12.83 -12.93
C LEU A 471 -2.22 -14.36 -12.99
N VAL A 472 -3.24 -15.01 -13.57
CA VAL A 472 -3.29 -16.47 -13.72
C VAL A 472 -2.17 -16.95 -14.66
N LYS A 473 -1.92 -16.26 -15.77
CA LYS A 473 -0.79 -16.57 -16.67
C LYS A 473 0.55 -16.46 -15.95
N ALA A 474 0.78 -15.36 -15.23
CA ALA A 474 2.00 -15.16 -14.47
C ALA A 474 2.18 -16.22 -13.39
N TRP A 475 1.11 -16.56 -12.65
CA TRP A 475 1.12 -17.63 -11.66
C TRP A 475 1.50 -18.98 -12.26
N TYR A 476 0.91 -19.32 -13.41
CA TYR A 476 1.23 -20.55 -14.12
C TYR A 476 2.70 -20.59 -14.52
N SER A 477 3.24 -19.50 -15.07
CA SER A 477 4.66 -19.41 -15.43
C SER A 477 5.57 -19.64 -14.22
N ILE A 478 5.29 -19.01 -13.08
CA ILE A 478 6.17 -19.14 -11.90
C ILE A 478 6.01 -20.48 -11.17
N THR A 479 4.87 -21.16 -11.32
CA THR A 479 4.65 -22.48 -10.70
C THR A 479 5.18 -23.62 -11.54
N GLN A 480 5.29 -23.45 -12.86
CA GLN A 480 5.96 -24.41 -13.74
C GLN A 480 7.46 -24.54 -13.45
N ASP A 481 8.14 -23.41 -13.21
CA ASP A 481 9.56 -23.40 -12.84
C ASP A 481 9.84 -22.32 -11.77
N PRO A 482 9.64 -22.65 -10.48
CA PRO A 482 9.84 -21.69 -9.39
C PRO A 482 11.28 -21.23 -9.22
N LEU A 483 12.26 -22.07 -9.58
CA LEU A 483 13.68 -21.71 -9.48
C LEU A 483 14.05 -20.70 -10.56
N TYR A 484 13.62 -20.95 -11.80
CA TYR A 484 13.80 -20.00 -12.89
C TYR A 484 13.11 -18.67 -12.60
N ALA A 485 11.86 -18.68 -12.11
CA ALA A 485 11.14 -17.46 -11.75
C ALA A 485 11.86 -16.66 -10.66
N HIS A 486 12.40 -17.33 -9.65
CA HIS A 486 13.22 -16.69 -8.60
C HIS A 486 14.50 -16.07 -9.16
N GLU A 487 15.20 -16.78 -10.05
CA GLU A 487 16.39 -16.26 -10.74
C GLU A 487 16.07 -15.08 -11.66
N GLU A 488 14.95 -15.14 -12.38
CA GLU A 488 14.48 -14.07 -13.26
C GLU A 488 14.11 -12.82 -12.46
N ALA A 489 13.39 -12.98 -11.35
CA ALA A 489 13.08 -11.89 -10.44
C ALA A 489 14.34 -11.25 -9.85
N ARG A 490 15.33 -12.06 -9.46
CA ARG A 490 16.64 -11.58 -9.02
C ARG A 490 17.35 -10.80 -10.14
N ALA A 491 17.38 -11.34 -11.36
CA ALA A 491 18.03 -10.70 -12.50
C ALA A 491 17.34 -9.40 -12.91
N ALA A 492 16.01 -9.33 -12.85
CA ALA A 492 15.25 -8.10 -13.10
C ALA A 492 15.61 -7.00 -12.08
N ARG A 493 15.78 -7.39 -10.82
CA ARG A 493 16.27 -6.52 -9.76
C ARG A 493 17.72 -6.04 -10.01
N ASP A 494 18.63 -6.92 -10.37
CA ASP A 494 20.02 -6.53 -10.66
C ASP A 494 20.08 -5.57 -11.87
N LYS A 495 19.19 -5.77 -12.85
CA LYS A 495 19.00 -4.81 -13.95
C LYS A 495 18.50 -3.46 -13.43
N LEU A 496 17.59 -3.42 -12.45
CA LEU A 496 17.09 -2.17 -11.87
C LEU A 496 18.22 -1.35 -11.26
N ASP A 497 19.06 -1.96 -10.42
CA ASP A 497 20.19 -1.29 -9.77
C ASP A 497 21.15 -0.69 -10.79
N ASN A 498 21.36 -1.39 -11.90
CA ASN A 498 22.25 -0.94 -12.95
C ASN A 498 21.62 0.12 -13.87
N TRP A 499 20.32 0.03 -14.14
CA TRP A 499 19.62 0.86 -15.12
C TRP A 499 19.04 2.13 -14.52
N THR A 500 18.64 2.11 -13.25
CA THR A 500 18.09 3.29 -12.55
C THR A 500 19.03 4.48 -12.63
N PRO A 501 20.34 4.37 -12.32
CA PRO A 501 21.25 5.50 -12.41
C PRO A 501 21.41 6.04 -13.84
N GLN A 502 21.36 5.15 -14.85
CA GLN A 502 21.44 5.54 -16.25
C GLN A 502 20.19 6.30 -16.70
N ILE A 503 19.01 5.80 -16.33
CA ILE A 503 17.73 6.45 -16.64
C ILE A 503 17.64 7.80 -15.91
N HIS A 504 18.05 7.88 -14.65
CA HIS A 504 18.14 9.16 -13.93
C HIS A 504 19.06 10.15 -14.64
N ALA A 505 20.23 9.71 -15.13
CA ALA A 505 21.14 10.58 -15.91
C ALA A 505 20.47 11.15 -17.18
N ILE A 506 19.64 10.34 -17.84
CA ILE A 506 18.85 10.77 -19.00
C ILE A 506 17.74 11.74 -18.57
N LEU A 507 17.04 11.50 -17.46
CA LEU A 507 15.98 12.37 -16.94
C LEU A 507 16.50 13.72 -16.40
N CYS A 508 17.79 13.83 -16.10
CA CYS A 508 18.48 15.09 -15.78
C CYS A 508 18.82 15.93 -17.03
N GLN A 509 18.55 15.44 -18.24
CA GLN A 509 18.75 16.21 -19.48
C GLN A 509 17.57 17.16 -19.74
N PRO A 510 17.76 18.17 -20.61
CA PRO A 510 16.66 18.98 -21.13
C PRO A 510 15.50 18.12 -21.65
N ARG A 511 14.26 18.52 -21.33
CA ARG A 511 13.05 17.68 -21.53
C ARG A 511 12.83 17.28 -22.99
N ASP A 512 13.16 18.16 -23.92
CA ASP A 512 13.11 17.96 -25.36
C ASP A 512 14.01 16.80 -25.84
N LYS A 513 15.08 16.50 -25.09
CA LYS A 513 16.04 15.43 -25.42
C LYS A 513 15.70 14.08 -24.80
N VAL A 514 14.95 14.08 -23.69
CA VAL A 514 14.71 12.89 -22.85
C VAL A 514 14.13 11.73 -23.65
N GLU A 515 13.08 11.96 -24.43
CA GLU A 515 12.42 10.89 -25.21
C GLU A 515 13.40 10.21 -26.18
N SER A 516 14.16 11.00 -26.94
CA SER A 516 15.13 10.48 -27.92
C SER A 516 16.28 9.73 -27.26
N LEU A 517 16.77 10.21 -26.10
CA LEU A 517 17.84 9.56 -25.36
C LEU A 517 17.38 8.25 -24.72
N LEU A 518 16.16 8.21 -24.18
CA LEU A 518 15.56 6.98 -23.66
C LEU A 518 15.33 5.97 -24.78
N GLU A 519 14.84 6.40 -25.93
CA GLU A 519 14.67 5.54 -27.10
C GLU A 519 16.00 4.91 -27.52
N GLN A 520 17.04 5.71 -27.71
CA GLN A 520 18.38 5.19 -28.00
C GLN A 520 18.87 4.23 -26.92
N TRP A 521 18.64 4.56 -25.64
CA TRP A 521 19.03 3.72 -24.53
C TRP A 521 18.29 2.36 -24.53
N VAL A 522 17.01 2.34 -24.87
CA VAL A 522 16.21 1.11 -25.03
C VAL A 522 16.79 0.23 -26.15
N TYR A 523 17.09 0.81 -27.31
CA TYR A 523 17.64 0.10 -28.48
C TYR A 523 19.11 -0.35 -28.33
N ARG A 524 19.84 0.06 -27.28
CA ARG A 524 21.18 -0.51 -26.99
C ARG A 524 21.13 -2.01 -26.68
N ALA A 525 19.97 -2.53 -26.29
CA ALA A 525 19.81 -3.97 -26.11
C ALA A 525 19.86 -4.70 -27.46
N LYS A 526 20.78 -5.66 -27.58
CA LYS A 526 20.97 -6.46 -28.82
C LYS A 526 19.90 -7.53 -29.04
N PHE A 527 19.07 -7.81 -28.05
CA PHE A 527 18.10 -8.89 -28.06
C PHE A 527 16.71 -8.33 -27.77
N GLN A 528 15.71 -8.74 -28.56
CA GLN A 528 14.35 -8.19 -28.48
C GLN A 528 13.72 -8.30 -27.09
N GLY A 529 13.94 -9.42 -26.38
CA GLY A 529 13.43 -9.58 -25.01
C GLY A 529 13.98 -8.51 -24.06
N TYR A 530 15.24 -8.11 -24.22
CA TYR A 530 15.85 -7.07 -23.41
C TYR A 530 15.38 -5.66 -23.78
N ILE A 531 14.95 -5.44 -25.03
CA ILE A 531 14.39 -4.16 -25.48
C ILE A 531 13.09 -3.88 -24.73
N VAL A 532 12.17 -4.86 -24.68
CA VAL A 532 10.90 -4.74 -23.94
C VAL A 532 11.15 -4.52 -22.45
N THR A 533 12.06 -5.31 -21.84
CA THR A 533 12.41 -5.10 -20.42
C THR A 533 12.97 -3.70 -20.18
N ARG A 534 13.85 -3.18 -21.05
CA ARG A 534 14.37 -1.81 -20.91
C ARG A 534 13.27 -0.77 -21.03
N LEU A 535 12.37 -0.93 -22.00
CA LEU A 535 11.23 -0.04 -22.21
C LEU A 535 10.34 0.04 -20.96
N ASP A 536 10.02 -1.11 -20.36
CA ASP A 536 9.19 -1.17 -19.15
C ASP A 536 9.88 -0.52 -17.94
N PHE A 537 11.19 -0.70 -17.80
CA PHE A 537 11.98 -0.07 -16.73
C PHE A 537 12.09 1.44 -16.90
N ALA A 538 12.36 1.90 -18.12
CA ALA A 538 12.37 3.33 -18.45
C ALA A 538 11.03 3.98 -18.14
N ARG A 539 9.92 3.35 -18.53
CA ARG A 539 8.56 3.80 -18.17
C ARG A 539 8.40 3.86 -16.65
N ALA A 540 8.72 2.78 -15.94
CA ALA A 540 8.51 2.69 -14.49
C ALA A 540 9.25 3.77 -13.71
N ILE A 541 10.52 4.04 -14.05
CA ILE A 541 11.34 5.05 -13.38
C ILE A 541 10.89 6.45 -13.77
N TRP A 542 10.65 6.71 -15.06
CA TRP A 542 10.19 8.03 -15.51
C TRP A 542 8.80 8.37 -14.95
N ALA A 543 7.92 7.38 -14.79
CA ALA A 543 6.58 7.60 -14.26
C ALA A 543 6.56 8.09 -12.80
N GLN A 544 7.66 7.94 -12.05
CA GLN A 544 7.79 8.49 -10.70
C GLN A 544 7.82 10.03 -10.70
N VAL A 545 8.37 10.64 -11.76
CA VAL A 545 8.51 12.10 -11.89
C VAL A 545 7.54 12.71 -12.89
N ALA A 546 7.14 11.98 -13.94
CA ALA A 546 6.23 12.47 -14.97
C ALA A 546 5.35 11.33 -15.55
N THR A 547 4.41 10.84 -14.74
CA THR A 547 3.54 9.69 -15.04
C THR A 547 2.90 9.71 -16.43
N ILE A 548 2.21 10.81 -16.79
CA ILE A 548 1.49 10.90 -18.07
C ILE A 548 2.46 10.86 -19.25
N LYS A 549 3.55 11.62 -19.19
CA LYS A 549 4.56 11.65 -20.26
C LYS A 549 5.24 10.29 -20.45
N ALA A 550 5.60 9.63 -19.35
CA ALA A 550 6.18 8.29 -19.38
C ALA A 550 5.22 7.26 -20.00
N TYR A 551 3.93 7.34 -19.69
CA TYR A 551 2.90 6.49 -20.28
C TYR A 551 2.74 6.72 -21.78
N ASP A 552 2.57 7.98 -22.21
CA ASP A 552 2.42 8.33 -23.63
C ASP A 552 3.63 7.89 -24.46
N TRP A 553 4.84 8.12 -23.95
CA TRP A 553 6.07 7.69 -24.59
C TRP A 553 6.15 6.16 -24.69
N HIS A 554 5.85 5.44 -23.61
CA HIS A 554 5.87 3.98 -23.62
C HIS A 554 4.88 3.38 -24.62
N HIS A 555 3.68 3.96 -24.72
CA HIS A 555 2.68 3.48 -25.66
C HIS A 555 3.12 3.68 -27.12
N ARG A 556 3.66 4.86 -27.45
CA ARG A 556 4.24 5.12 -28.80
C ARG A 556 5.39 4.17 -29.12
N MET A 557 6.30 3.96 -28.17
CA MET A 557 7.43 3.04 -28.33
C MET A 557 6.98 1.58 -28.49
N SER A 558 6.00 1.14 -27.70
CA SER A 558 5.43 -0.21 -27.81
C SER A 558 4.83 -0.46 -29.19
N ALA A 559 4.03 0.49 -29.69
CA ALA A 559 3.47 0.44 -31.04
C ALA A 559 4.56 0.39 -32.13
N LYS A 560 5.64 1.17 -31.96
CA LYS A 560 6.79 1.13 -32.88
C LYS A 560 7.46 -0.24 -32.90
N LEU A 561 7.72 -0.83 -31.74
CA LEU A 561 8.33 -2.16 -31.62
C LEU A 561 7.45 -3.27 -32.19
N GLU A 562 6.12 -3.17 -32.05
CA GLU A 562 5.20 -4.12 -32.67
C GLU A 562 5.25 -4.06 -34.20
N VAL A 563 5.33 -2.85 -34.78
CA VAL A 563 5.48 -2.66 -36.22
C VAL A 563 6.82 -3.21 -36.72
N GLU A 564 7.92 -2.98 -35.98
CA GLU A 564 9.24 -3.52 -36.31
C GLU A 564 9.25 -5.06 -36.26
N ARG A 565 8.68 -5.64 -35.21
CA ARG A 565 8.51 -7.10 -35.06
C ARG A 565 7.71 -7.69 -36.21
N TRP A 566 6.64 -7.00 -36.63
CA TRP A 566 5.82 -7.46 -37.74
C TRP A 566 6.59 -7.43 -39.08
N LYS A 567 7.41 -6.40 -39.30
CA LYS A 567 8.29 -6.32 -40.49
C LYS A 567 9.32 -7.44 -40.52
N GLU A 568 9.92 -7.79 -39.38
CA GLU A 568 10.87 -8.91 -39.28
C GLU A 568 10.22 -10.28 -39.49
N SER A 569 8.93 -10.41 -39.17
CA SER A 569 8.19 -11.67 -39.33
C SER A 569 7.69 -11.94 -40.75
N ARG A 570 7.82 -10.98 -41.68
CA ARG A 570 7.45 -11.18 -43.08
C ARG A 570 8.60 -11.87 -43.83
N PRO A 571 8.37 -13.06 -44.40
CA PRO A 571 9.38 -13.81 -45.13
C PRO A 571 9.79 -13.16 -46.45
#